data_AF-A0A6G9ZD76-F1
#
_entry.id   AF-A0A6G9ZD76-F1
#
_cell.length_a   1.000
_cell.length_b   1.000
_cell.length_c   1.000
_cell.angle_alpha   90.00
_cell.angle_beta   90.00
_cell.angle_gamma   90.00
#
_symmetry.space_group_name_H-M   'P 1'
#
loop_
_entity.id
_entity.type
_entity.pdbx_description
1 polymer ?
#
loop_
_entity_poly.entity_id
_entity_poly.type
_entity_poly.pdbx_seq_one_letter_code
_entity_poly.pdbx_strand_id
1 'polypeptide(L)'
;MTTAEKPTPGPVLAKLMAVVRPEFRAEIYVPAPNDPVFISDQCIVADCDRTAETLKQRLCCAHWQRFRKKNYSSIEQFLADPGPPTRGRKALAACVVDGCRHARWHRSGLCRKHCGYRKRPGQPDLSA
;
A
#
# COMPACT_ATOMS: atom_id res chain seq x y z
N MET A 1 -14.81 -18.20 14.04
CA MET A 1 -13.72 -17.23 14.28
C MET A 1 -12.62 -17.99 15.00
N THR A 2 -11.65 -18.53 14.26
CA THR A 2 -10.53 -19.29 14.82
C THR A 2 -9.47 -18.33 15.32
N THR A 3 -9.27 -18.30 16.64
CA THR A 3 -8.14 -17.67 17.32
C THR A 3 -6.86 -18.32 16.78
N ALA A 4 -6.01 -17.54 16.12
CA ALA A 4 -4.70 -18.00 15.70
C ALA A 4 -3.84 -18.23 16.95
N GLU A 5 -3.43 -19.47 17.18
CA GLU A 5 -2.54 -19.82 18.28
C GLU A 5 -1.15 -19.25 18.02
N LYS A 6 -0.66 -18.43 18.96
CA LYS A 6 0.61 -17.73 18.83
C LYS A 6 1.74 -18.73 19.07
N PRO A 7 2.65 -18.99 18.11
CA PRO A 7 3.70 -19.99 18.30
C PRO A 7 4.63 -19.60 19.45
N THR A 8 5.05 -20.59 20.24
CA THR A 8 5.97 -20.39 21.37
C THR A 8 7.30 -19.83 20.88
N PRO A 9 7.77 -18.69 21.42
CA PRO A 9 9.04 -18.09 21.01
C PRO A 9 10.22 -19.03 21.22
N GLY A 10 11.05 -19.23 20.19
CA GLY A 10 12.37 -19.84 20.36
C GLY A 10 13.31 -18.99 21.24
N PRO A 11 14.45 -19.54 21.70
CA PRO A 11 15.32 -18.90 22.70
C PRO A 11 15.88 -17.53 22.28
N VAL A 12 16.01 -17.26 20.97
CA VAL A 12 16.45 -15.96 20.45
C VAL A 12 15.35 -14.90 20.56
N LEU A 13 14.10 -15.26 20.23
CA LEU A 13 12.98 -14.32 20.29
C LEU A 13 12.71 -13.90 21.74
N ALA A 14 12.79 -14.82 22.69
CA ALA A 14 12.67 -14.50 24.11
C ALA A 14 13.73 -13.49 24.58
N LYS A 15 15.00 -13.67 24.17
CA LYS A 15 16.09 -12.73 24.47
C LYS A 15 15.87 -11.35 23.85
N LEU A 16 15.39 -11.29 22.61
CA LEU A 16 15.07 -10.02 21.95
C LEU A 16 13.92 -9.30 22.67
N MET A 17 12.84 -10.01 22.99
CA MET A 17 11.69 -9.43 23.68
C MET A 17 12.03 -8.92 25.09
N ALA A 18 13.01 -9.51 25.77
CA ALA A 18 13.49 -9.02 27.06
C ALA A 18 14.13 -7.62 26.98
N VAL A 19 14.79 -7.28 25.86
CA VAL A 19 15.47 -5.99 25.66
C VAL A 19 14.55 -4.94 25.04
N VAL A 20 13.58 -5.35 24.21
CA VAL A 20 12.60 -4.42 23.61
C VAL A 20 11.73 -3.80 24.70
N ARG A 21 11.59 -2.46 24.71
CA ARG A 21 10.72 -1.74 25.66
C ARG A 21 9.24 -2.20 25.51
N PRO A 22 8.48 -2.36 26.61
CA PRO A 22 7.12 -2.93 26.58
C PRO A 22 6.16 -2.33 25.54
N GLU A 23 6.19 -1.03 25.34
CA GLU A 23 5.38 -0.27 24.38
C GLU A 23 5.60 -0.69 22.91
N PHE A 24 6.76 -1.25 22.57
CA PHE A 24 7.06 -1.75 21.22
C PHE A 24 6.79 -3.26 21.08
N ARG A 25 6.31 -3.95 22.12
CA ARG A 25 5.96 -5.38 22.06
C ARG A 25 4.56 -5.63 21.51
N ALA A 26 3.89 -4.59 21.02
CA ALA A 26 2.59 -4.70 20.36
C ALA A 26 2.72 -5.45 19.02
N GLU A 27 1.68 -6.19 18.63
CA GLU A 27 1.61 -6.81 17.29
C GLU A 27 1.57 -5.77 16.17
N ILE A 28 0.90 -4.64 16.44
CA ILE A 28 0.90 -3.46 15.58
C ILE A 28 1.20 -2.26 16.49
N TYR A 29 2.38 -1.66 16.33
CA TYR A 29 2.72 -0.41 16.99
C TYR A 29 2.12 0.76 16.21
N VAL A 30 1.26 1.54 16.87
CA VAL A 30 0.70 2.78 16.32
C VAL A 30 1.30 3.95 17.11
N PRO A 31 2.16 4.77 16.49
CA PRO A 31 2.74 5.93 17.17
C PRO A 31 1.69 6.92 17.68
N ALA A 32 2.00 7.62 18.76
CA ALA A 32 1.17 8.74 19.21
C ALA A 32 1.16 9.85 18.13
N PRO A 33 0.05 10.59 17.95
CA PRO A 33 -0.03 11.65 16.94
C PRO A 33 1.05 12.74 17.05
N ASN A 34 1.61 12.94 18.23
CA ASN A 34 2.66 13.92 18.55
C ASN A 34 4.03 13.27 18.81
N ASP A 35 4.22 12.00 18.46
CA ASP A 35 5.50 11.30 18.63
C ASP A 35 6.60 12.01 17.81
N PRO A 36 7.70 12.49 18.44
CA PRO A 36 8.70 13.31 17.77
C PRO A 36 9.41 12.62 16.59
N VAL A 37 9.42 11.28 16.57
CA VAL A 37 10.03 10.48 15.49
C VAL A 37 9.04 10.26 14.36
N PHE A 38 7.75 10.09 14.72
CA PHE A 38 6.68 9.79 13.77
C PHE A 38 5.76 11.00 13.50
N ILE A 39 6.17 12.24 13.86
CA ILE A 39 5.38 13.45 13.59
C ILE A 39 5.12 13.51 12.11
N SER A 40 3.88 13.20 11.77
CA SER A 40 3.44 13.17 10.41
C SER A 40 1.95 13.42 10.43
N ASP A 41 1.59 14.54 9.82
CA ASP A 41 0.21 14.94 9.70
C ASP A 41 -0.53 13.99 8.73
N GLN A 42 -1.84 14.08 8.66
CA GLN A 42 -2.59 13.36 7.62
C GLN A 42 -2.44 14.07 6.27
N CYS A 43 -2.62 13.31 5.19
CA CYS A 43 -2.72 13.88 3.86
C CYS A 43 -3.92 14.85 3.80
N ILE A 44 -3.69 16.08 3.34
CA ILE A 44 -4.71 17.13 3.24
C ILE A 44 -5.77 16.88 2.15
N VAL A 45 -5.57 15.86 1.30
CA VAL A 45 -6.57 15.47 0.29
C VAL A 45 -7.73 14.77 0.99
N ALA A 46 -8.96 15.23 0.73
CA ALA A 46 -10.17 14.63 1.26
C ALA A 46 -10.22 13.10 0.99
N ASP A 47 -10.73 12.35 1.97
CA ASP A 47 -10.83 10.88 1.95
C ASP A 47 -9.49 10.12 1.83
N CYS A 48 -8.35 10.81 2.03
CA CYS A 48 -7.03 10.19 2.10
C CYS A 48 -6.57 10.06 3.56
N ASP A 49 -6.60 8.84 4.08
CA ASP A 49 -6.12 8.49 5.43
C ASP A 49 -4.60 8.22 5.50
N ARG A 50 -3.85 8.54 4.44
CA ARG A 50 -2.41 8.30 4.44
C ARG A 50 -1.70 9.40 5.21
N THR A 51 -0.64 8.98 5.88
CA THR A 51 0.36 9.85 6.45
C THR A 51 0.99 10.76 5.39
N ALA A 52 1.10 12.05 5.70
CA ALA A 52 1.81 13.02 4.88
C ALA A 52 3.32 12.73 4.91
N GLU A 53 3.98 12.90 3.76
CA GLU A 53 5.43 12.74 3.65
C GLU A 53 6.18 13.87 4.35
N THR A 54 5.61 15.08 4.34
CA THR A 54 6.17 16.26 4.99
C THR A 54 5.07 17.10 5.63
N LEU A 55 5.38 17.74 6.76
CA LEU A 55 4.46 18.66 7.45
C LEU A 55 4.16 19.93 6.64
N LYS A 56 5.09 20.38 5.78
CA LYS A 56 4.94 21.62 5.02
C LYS A 56 3.87 21.53 3.92
N GLN A 57 3.88 20.44 3.16
CA GLN A 57 2.95 20.25 2.05
C GLN A 57 1.70 19.47 2.48
N ARG A 58 1.78 18.71 3.58
CA ARG A 58 0.72 17.82 4.09
C ARG A 58 0.19 16.86 3.03
N LEU A 59 1.03 16.44 2.08
CA LEU A 59 0.67 15.47 1.04
C LEU A 59 1.35 14.12 1.32
N CYS A 60 0.63 13.01 1.17
CA CYS A 60 1.25 11.70 1.15
C CYS A 60 2.11 11.53 -0.11
N CYS A 61 3.07 10.60 -0.08
CA CYS A 61 4.01 10.38 -1.19
C CYS A 61 3.32 10.20 -2.56
N ALA A 62 2.18 9.51 -2.61
CA ALA A 62 1.45 9.30 -3.87
C ALA A 62 0.81 10.59 -4.41
N HIS A 63 0.25 11.44 -3.55
CA HIS A 63 -0.31 12.73 -3.97
C HIS A 63 0.79 13.74 -4.27
N TRP A 64 1.89 13.74 -3.52
CA TRP A 64 3.06 14.55 -3.81
C TRP A 64 3.66 14.24 -5.19
N GLN A 65 3.83 12.95 -5.52
CA GLN A 65 4.28 12.55 -6.86
C GLN A 65 3.31 12.96 -7.96
N ARG A 66 1.99 12.94 -7.71
CA ARG A 66 0.99 13.37 -8.69
C ARG A 66 1.03 14.88 -8.88
N PHE A 67 1.07 15.65 -7.79
CA PHE A 67 1.21 17.09 -7.79
C PHE A 67 2.44 17.53 -8.59
N ARG A 68 3.58 16.87 -8.41
CA ARG A 68 4.81 17.17 -9.18
C ARG A 68 4.76 16.77 -10.65
N LYS A 69 3.99 15.74 -11.03
CA LYS A 69 3.93 15.22 -12.41
C LYS A 69 2.95 15.97 -13.29
N LYS A 70 1.94 16.58 -12.69
CA LYS A 70 0.96 17.41 -13.37
C LYS A 70 1.40 18.87 -13.18
N ASN A 71 1.28 19.69 -14.21
CA ASN A 71 1.64 21.12 -14.13
C ASN A 71 0.57 21.92 -13.36
N TYR A 72 0.30 21.56 -12.11
CA TYR A 72 -0.53 22.38 -11.23
C TYR A 72 0.25 23.64 -10.86
N SER A 73 -0.39 24.80 -10.98
CA SER A 73 0.22 26.09 -10.63
C SER A 73 0.20 26.35 -9.12
N SER A 74 -0.71 25.71 -8.39
CA SER A 74 -0.82 25.84 -6.93
C SER A 74 -1.38 24.57 -6.26
N ILE A 75 -1.23 24.48 -4.94
CA ILE A 75 -1.78 23.35 -4.18
C ILE A 75 -3.31 23.40 -4.16
N GLU A 76 -3.93 24.58 -4.13
CA GLU A 76 -5.38 24.76 -4.15
C GLU A 76 -5.98 24.19 -5.45
N GLN A 77 -5.32 24.43 -6.59
CA GLN A 77 -5.72 23.83 -7.86
C GLN A 77 -5.68 22.30 -7.81
N PHE A 78 -4.68 21.74 -7.15
CA PHE A 78 -4.58 20.30 -6.96
C PHE A 78 -5.64 19.76 -6.00
N LEU A 79 -5.98 20.48 -4.93
CA LEU A 79 -6.99 20.03 -3.97
C LEU A 79 -8.42 20.10 -4.54
N ALA A 80 -8.66 20.98 -5.52
CA ALA A 80 -9.94 21.04 -6.25
C ALA A 80 -10.19 19.79 -7.12
N ASP A 81 -9.16 19.24 -7.75
CA ASP A 81 -9.21 17.96 -8.47
C ASP A 81 -7.89 17.18 -8.27
N PRO A 82 -7.77 16.43 -7.17
CA PRO A 82 -6.58 15.65 -6.90
C PRO A 82 -6.50 14.43 -7.83
N GLY A 83 -7.55 14.14 -8.60
CA GLY A 83 -7.71 12.97 -9.46
C GLY A 83 -8.17 11.72 -8.71
N PRO A 84 -8.20 10.55 -9.38
CA PRO A 84 -8.76 9.32 -8.81
C PRO A 84 -7.94 8.79 -7.62
N PRO A 85 -8.53 7.96 -6.74
CA PRO A 85 -7.84 7.38 -5.60
C PRO A 85 -6.47 6.79 -5.96
N THR A 86 -5.49 7.02 -5.09
CA THR A 86 -4.12 6.58 -5.32
C THR A 86 -4.01 5.05 -5.34
N ARG A 87 -2.99 4.54 -6.05
CA ARG A 87 -2.72 3.10 -6.17
C ARG A 87 -2.59 2.48 -4.76
N GLY A 88 -3.22 1.32 -4.55
CA GLY A 88 -3.30 0.64 -3.25
C GLY A 88 -4.62 0.85 -2.49
N ARG A 89 -5.46 1.83 -2.89
CA ARG A 89 -6.81 2.05 -2.33
C ARG A 89 -7.95 1.67 -3.27
N LYS A 90 -7.63 1.48 -4.54
CA LYS A 90 -8.57 0.99 -5.53
C LYS A 90 -8.56 -0.54 -5.52
N ALA A 91 -9.75 -1.14 -5.47
CA ALA A 91 -9.90 -2.56 -5.71
C ALA A 91 -9.23 -2.94 -7.04
N LEU A 92 -8.30 -3.88 -6.97
CA LEU A 92 -7.62 -4.38 -8.16
C LEU A 92 -8.54 -5.39 -8.83
N ALA A 93 -8.85 -5.16 -10.11
CA ALA A 93 -9.58 -6.17 -10.88
C ALA A 93 -8.73 -7.44 -11.01
N ALA A 94 -9.38 -8.59 -10.90
CA ALA A 94 -8.75 -9.89 -10.96
C ALA A 94 -8.20 -10.21 -12.36
N CYS A 95 -7.29 -11.18 -12.41
CA CYS A 95 -6.87 -11.83 -13.64
C CYS A 95 -8.05 -12.62 -14.24
N VAL A 96 -8.17 -12.65 -15.56
CA VAL A 96 -9.24 -13.36 -16.27
C VAL A 96 -9.11 -14.89 -16.25
N VAL A 97 -7.91 -15.41 -15.98
CA VAL A 97 -7.68 -16.86 -15.84
C VAL A 97 -8.36 -17.37 -14.58
N ASP A 98 -9.20 -18.39 -14.72
CA ASP A 98 -9.93 -18.96 -13.60
C ASP A 98 -8.99 -19.52 -12.52
N GLY A 99 -9.40 -19.41 -11.26
CA GLY A 99 -8.57 -19.73 -10.09
C GLY A 99 -7.36 -18.82 -9.87
N CYS A 100 -7.06 -17.87 -10.75
CA CYS A 100 -5.92 -16.96 -10.58
C CYS A 100 -6.24 -15.84 -9.59
N ARG A 101 -5.70 -15.93 -8.37
CA ARG A 101 -5.87 -14.92 -7.31
C ARG A 101 -5.01 -13.65 -7.48
N HIS A 102 -4.43 -13.43 -8.65
CA HIS A 102 -3.57 -12.27 -8.90
C HIS A 102 -4.33 -11.15 -9.59
N ALA A 103 -3.99 -9.90 -9.25
CA ALA A 103 -4.54 -8.73 -9.92
C ALA A 103 -4.10 -8.64 -11.39
N ARG A 104 -4.99 -8.10 -12.24
CA ARG A 104 -4.66 -7.73 -13.62
C ARG A 104 -3.55 -6.67 -13.62
N TRP A 105 -2.55 -6.87 -14.47
CA TRP A 105 -1.40 -5.97 -14.56
C TRP A 105 -1.63 -4.85 -15.58
N HIS A 106 -2.27 -5.16 -16.70
CA HIS A 106 -2.57 -4.20 -17.76
C HIS A 106 -3.91 -4.50 -18.44
N ARG A 107 -4.24 -3.74 -19.49
CA ARG A 107 -5.49 -3.87 -20.25
C ARG A 107 -5.77 -5.26 -20.85
N SER A 108 -4.80 -6.19 -20.95
CA SER A 108 -5.06 -7.58 -21.39
C SER A 108 -5.99 -8.39 -20.50
N GLY A 109 -6.31 -7.93 -19.29
CA GLY A 109 -7.01 -8.75 -18.30
C GLY A 109 -6.13 -9.81 -17.61
N LEU A 110 -4.86 -9.97 -18.01
CA LEU A 110 -3.96 -10.95 -17.41
C LEU A 110 -3.11 -10.33 -16.27
N CYS A 111 -2.74 -11.17 -15.30
CA CYS A 111 -1.73 -10.81 -14.29
C CYS A 111 -0.32 -10.77 -14.90
N ARG A 112 0.66 -10.24 -14.16
CA ARG A 112 2.06 -10.13 -14.64
C ARG A 112 2.64 -11.48 -15.05
N LYS A 113 2.30 -12.54 -14.29
CA LYS A 113 2.74 -13.92 -14.54
C LYS A 113 2.14 -14.43 -15.86
N HIS A 114 0.81 -14.44 -16.01
CA HIS A 114 0.14 -14.93 -17.23
C HIS A 114 0.44 -14.08 -18.48
N CYS A 115 0.64 -12.77 -18.34
CA CYS A 115 1.18 -11.94 -19.43
C CYS A 115 2.54 -12.47 -19.93
N GLY A 116 3.40 -12.89 -19.01
CA GLY A 116 4.71 -13.46 -19.34
C GLY A 116 4.62 -14.83 -19.99
N TYR A 117 3.68 -15.68 -19.56
CA TYR A 117 3.45 -16.99 -20.19
C TYR A 117 2.94 -16.87 -21.63
N ARG A 118 1.97 -15.99 -21.90
CA ARG A 118 1.41 -15.78 -23.25
C ARG A 118 2.43 -15.25 -24.26
N LYS A 119 3.44 -14.51 -23.81
CA LYS A 119 4.52 -14.02 -24.67
C LYS A 119 5.50 -15.11 -25.10
N ARG A 120 5.40 -16.32 -24.55
CA ARG A 120 6.23 -17.47 -24.95
C ARG A 120 5.63 -18.13 -26.19
N PRO A 121 6.42 -18.46 -27.21
CA PRO A 121 5.93 -19.14 -28.40
C PRO A 121 5.36 -20.52 -28.04
N GLY A 122 4.23 -20.89 -28.66
CA GLY A 122 3.64 -22.24 -28.61
C GLY A 122 2.71 -22.55 -27.43
N GLN A 123 2.19 -21.55 -26.70
CA GLN A 123 1.26 -21.80 -25.58
C GLN A 123 -0.21 -21.65 -25.99
N PRO A 124 -1.11 -22.56 -25.54
CA PRO A 124 -2.53 -22.52 -25.84
C PRO A 124 -3.22 -21.32 -25.19
N ASP A 125 -4.37 -20.96 -25.76
CA ASP A 125 -5.18 -19.85 -25.29
C ASP A 125 -5.65 -20.12 -23.86
N LEU A 126 -5.47 -19.15 -22.97
CA LEU A 126 -5.75 -19.30 -21.54
C LEU A 126 -7.25 -19.07 -21.30
N SER A 127 -8.04 -20.06 -21.72
CA SER A 127 -9.46 -20.21 -21.40
C SER A 127 -9.79 -21.69 -21.18
N ALA A 128 -9.50 -22.16 -19.96
CA ALA A 128 -10.08 -23.34 -19.32
C ALA A 128 -10.09 -23.08 -17.81
#